data_AF-A0A950U115-F1
#
_entry.id   AF-A0A950U115-F1
#
_cell.length_a   1.000
_cell.length_b   1.000
_cell.length_c   1.000
_cell.angle_alpha   90.00
_cell.angle_beta   90.00
_cell.angle_gamma   90.00
#
_symmetry.space_group_name_H-M   'P 1'
#
loop_
_entity.id
_entity.type
_entity.pdbx_description
1 polymer ?
#
loop_
_entity_poly.entity_id
_entity_poly.type
_entity_poly.pdbx_seq_one_letter_code
_entity_poly.pdbx_strand_id
1 'polypeptide(L)'
;LNLVRDSLGLVFALGHRSVAAVVGHDFGASVAAWCALVRPDVFRKMAIMSAPFAGPPEVSFNADGASETLRPVEDIHQEMARLRRPRKHYQWYYSTRSANDDMWHCPQGVHAFLRAYFHHKSADWEANQPFRLAGWMAEELAKMPTYYIMDLEKDMAATVAAEMPTPEQIASCQWLTEDELRIYSREYTRTGFQGGLQWYRCRTTGRFSGELEVFSGRTIDVPSMFIAGRSDWGTYQMPGNFERMQEHACTQMVGCHLIEGAGHWVQQEQPEAVNELLLRFIQA
;
A
#
# COMPACT_ATOMS: atom_id res chain seq x y z
N LEU A 1 -6.03 -12.49 -9.91
CA LEU A 1 -5.39 -13.45 -8.96
C LEU A 1 -4.01 -13.99 -9.40
N ASN A 2 -3.34 -13.44 -10.41
CA ASN A 2 -2.06 -13.99 -10.91
C ASN A 2 -0.96 -14.07 -9.83
N LEU A 3 -0.83 -13.03 -9.01
CA LEU A 3 0.18 -12.98 -7.95
C LEU A 3 -0.04 -14.04 -6.86
N VAL A 4 -1.30 -14.40 -6.58
CA VAL A 4 -1.64 -15.51 -5.66
C VAL A 4 -1.18 -16.84 -6.26
N ARG A 5 -1.35 -17.02 -7.57
CA ARG A 5 -0.86 -18.20 -8.28
C ARG A 5 0.66 -18.28 -8.24
N ASP A 6 1.37 -17.15 -8.34
CA ASP A 6 2.84 -17.11 -8.23
C ASP A 6 3.29 -17.49 -6.82
N SER A 7 2.65 -16.95 -5.77
CA SER A 7 2.92 -17.34 -4.38
C SER A 7 2.67 -18.83 -4.13
N LEU A 8 1.58 -19.37 -4.66
CA LEU A 8 1.28 -20.81 -4.58
C LEU A 8 2.33 -21.65 -5.33
N GLY A 9 2.73 -21.19 -6.52
CA GLY A 9 3.76 -21.81 -7.33
C GLY A 9 5.09 -21.90 -6.59
N LEU A 10 5.49 -20.82 -5.90
CA LEU A 10 6.69 -20.79 -5.07
C LEU A 10 6.62 -21.80 -3.92
N VAL A 11 5.50 -21.85 -3.18
CA VAL A 11 5.31 -22.81 -2.08
C VAL A 11 5.51 -24.26 -2.57
N PHE A 12 4.91 -24.58 -3.72
CA PHE A 12 5.00 -25.92 -4.29
C PHE A 12 6.38 -26.23 -4.88
N ALA A 13 7.04 -25.24 -5.50
CA ALA A 13 8.39 -25.38 -6.04
C ALA A 13 9.43 -25.63 -4.93
N LEU A 14 9.21 -25.09 -3.73
CA LEU A 14 10.02 -25.37 -2.54
C LEU A 14 9.71 -26.73 -1.88
N GLY A 15 8.79 -27.52 -2.45
CA GLY A 15 8.44 -28.86 -1.94
C GLY A 15 7.45 -28.86 -0.78
N HIS A 16 6.84 -27.71 -0.46
CA HIS A 16 5.85 -27.60 0.61
C HIS A 16 4.42 -27.66 0.06
N ARG A 17 3.49 -28.20 0.85
CA ARG A 17 2.05 -28.18 0.52
C ARG A 17 1.31 -27.01 1.20
N SER A 18 1.90 -26.46 2.24
CA SER A 18 1.39 -25.34 3.04
C SER A 18 2.55 -24.64 3.73
N VAL A 19 2.34 -23.39 4.13
CA VAL A 19 3.27 -22.61 4.94
C VAL A 19 2.63 -22.20 6.26
N ALA A 20 3.44 -21.96 7.28
CA ALA A 20 2.97 -21.52 8.59
C ALA A 20 2.27 -20.15 8.51
N ALA A 21 2.80 -19.23 7.71
CA ALA A 21 2.23 -17.90 7.50
C ALA A 21 2.57 -17.35 6.11
N VAL A 22 1.76 -16.42 5.62
CA VAL A 22 2.11 -15.48 4.55
C VAL A 22 2.25 -14.08 5.14
N VAL A 23 3.34 -13.39 4.80
CA VAL A 23 3.65 -12.05 5.30
C VAL A 23 3.79 -11.09 4.12
N GLY A 24 3.10 -9.95 4.17
CA GLY A 24 3.11 -8.98 3.06
C GLY A 24 3.11 -7.53 3.51
N HIS A 25 3.91 -6.68 2.86
CA HIS A 25 4.00 -5.24 3.11
C HIS A 25 3.52 -4.45 1.87
N ASP A 26 2.81 -3.34 2.08
CA ASP A 26 2.27 -2.47 1.02
C ASP A 26 1.46 -3.26 -0.03
N PHE A 27 1.83 -3.28 -1.31
CA PHE A 27 1.16 -4.14 -2.29
C PHE A 27 1.21 -5.63 -1.95
N GLY A 28 2.28 -6.07 -1.28
CA GLY A 28 2.40 -7.42 -0.74
C GLY A 28 1.33 -7.74 0.30
N ALA A 29 0.82 -6.76 1.05
CA ALA A 29 -0.29 -6.96 1.99
C ALA A 29 -1.56 -7.41 1.26
N SER A 30 -1.88 -6.77 0.13
CA SER A 30 -3.00 -7.19 -0.72
C SER A 30 -2.82 -8.61 -1.25
N VAL A 31 -1.60 -8.97 -1.67
CA VAL A 31 -1.31 -10.33 -2.15
C VAL A 31 -1.47 -11.36 -1.03
N ALA A 32 -0.91 -11.09 0.15
CA ALA A 32 -1.02 -11.96 1.32
C ALA A 32 -2.49 -12.17 1.76
N ALA A 33 -3.29 -11.10 1.75
CA ALA A 33 -4.72 -11.17 2.02
C ALA A 33 -5.47 -12.07 1.03
N TRP A 34 -5.23 -11.90 -0.28
CA TRP A 34 -5.85 -12.77 -1.28
C TRP A 34 -5.34 -14.21 -1.22
N CYS A 35 -4.07 -14.44 -0.84
CA CYS A 35 -3.55 -15.78 -0.57
C CYS A 35 -4.32 -16.46 0.57
N ALA A 36 -4.46 -15.79 1.71
CA ALA A 36 -5.16 -16.31 2.88
C ALA A 36 -6.66 -16.52 2.63
N LEU A 37 -7.30 -15.61 1.88
CA LEU A 37 -8.72 -15.70 1.54
C LEU A 37 -9.01 -16.87 0.58
N VAL A 38 -8.20 -17.03 -0.46
CA VAL A 38 -8.49 -18.00 -1.54
C VAL A 38 -7.96 -19.40 -1.20
N ARG A 39 -6.85 -19.51 -0.46
CA ARG A 39 -6.21 -20.78 -0.10
C ARG A 39 -5.83 -20.85 1.39
N PRO A 40 -6.81 -20.78 2.31
CA PRO A 40 -6.56 -20.90 3.74
C PRO A 40 -5.97 -22.28 4.12
N ASP A 41 -6.15 -23.30 3.27
CA ASP A 41 -5.52 -24.62 3.41
C ASP A 41 -3.99 -24.60 3.20
N VAL A 42 -3.49 -23.64 2.41
CA VAL A 42 -2.06 -23.44 2.11
C VAL A 42 -1.44 -22.37 3.02
N PHE A 43 -2.13 -21.24 3.17
CA PHE A 43 -1.67 -20.07 3.92
C PHE A 43 -2.40 -19.98 5.25
N ARG A 44 -1.87 -20.65 6.26
CA ARG A 44 -2.59 -20.95 7.51
C ARG A 44 -2.61 -19.82 8.54
N LYS A 45 -1.81 -18.79 8.33
CA LYS A 45 -1.78 -17.54 9.10
C LYS A 45 -1.42 -16.40 8.15
N MET A 46 -1.84 -15.19 8.49
CA MET A 46 -1.54 -13.99 7.71
C MET A 46 -0.97 -12.89 8.61
N ALA A 47 0.15 -12.30 8.21
CA ALA A 47 0.57 -11.00 8.73
C ALA A 47 0.64 -10.00 7.58
N ILE A 48 -0.01 -8.86 7.70
CA ILE A 48 0.08 -7.79 6.70
C ILE A 48 0.60 -6.51 7.32
N MET A 49 1.31 -5.72 6.51
CA MET A 49 1.98 -4.52 6.96
C MET A 49 1.64 -3.30 6.12
N SER A 50 1.51 -2.15 6.77
CA SER A 50 1.17 -0.83 6.19
C SER A 50 -0.24 -0.71 5.62
N ALA A 51 -0.61 -1.53 4.65
CA ALA A 51 -1.86 -1.40 3.90
C ALA A 51 -2.94 -2.36 4.43
N PRO A 52 -4.03 -1.86 5.05
CA PRO A 52 -5.11 -2.71 5.54
C PRO A 52 -5.93 -3.30 4.38
N PHE A 53 -6.52 -4.48 4.62
CA PHE A 53 -7.39 -5.17 3.67
C PHE A 53 -8.84 -5.17 4.15
N ALA A 54 -9.71 -4.40 3.49
CA ALA A 54 -11.10 -4.22 3.90
C ALA A 54 -12.06 -5.35 3.44
N GLY A 55 -11.53 -6.39 2.81
CA GLY A 55 -12.32 -7.48 2.23
C GLY A 55 -12.41 -7.43 0.71
N PRO A 56 -13.01 -8.47 0.09
CA PRO A 56 -13.37 -8.46 -1.32
C PRO A 56 -14.33 -7.33 -1.68
N PRO A 57 -14.35 -6.89 -2.96
CA PRO A 57 -15.40 -5.98 -3.42
C PRO A 57 -16.78 -6.63 -3.26
N GLU A 58 -17.76 -5.82 -2.87
CA GLU A 58 -19.14 -6.26 -2.69
C GLU A 58 -19.89 -6.31 -4.03
N VAL A 59 -20.79 -7.28 -4.16
CA VAL A 59 -21.81 -7.30 -5.23
C VAL A 59 -23.09 -6.70 -4.66
N SER A 60 -23.57 -5.61 -5.24
CA SER A 60 -24.86 -5.01 -4.85
C SER A 60 -26.00 -5.99 -5.10
N PHE A 61 -26.73 -6.38 -4.05
CA PHE A 61 -27.95 -7.18 -4.16
C PHE A 61 -29.18 -6.27 -4.20
N ASN A 62 -29.51 -5.77 -5.39
CA ASN A 62 -30.71 -4.94 -5.60
C ASN A 62 -31.87 -5.80 -6.12
N ALA A 63 -32.48 -6.61 -5.24
CA ALA A 63 -33.64 -7.44 -5.63
C ALA A 63 -34.92 -6.62 -5.88
N ASP A 64 -35.00 -5.40 -5.35
CA ASP A 64 -36.26 -4.64 -5.31
C ASP A 64 -36.41 -3.57 -6.41
N GLY A 65 -35.52 -3.55 -7.41
CA GLY A 65 -35.64 -2.62 -8.55
C GLY A 65 -35.59 -1.13 -8.17
N ALA A 66 -35.27 -0.82 -6.92
CA ALA A 66 -34.87 0.53 -6.51
C ALA A 66 -33.52 0.80 -7.19
N SER A 67 -33.60 1.37 -8.39
CA SER A 67 -32.51 2.18 -8.91
C SER A 67 -32.22 3.20 -7.83
N GLU A 68 -31.18 2.96 -7.03
CA GLU A 68 -30.50 4.09 -6.41
C GLU A 68 -30.24 5.03 -7.57
N THR A 69 -30.93 6.17 -7.56
CA THR A 69 -30.53 7.31 -8.35
C THR A 69 -29.17 7.67 -7.77
N LEU A 70 -28.13 6.96 -8.21
CA LEU A 70 -26.76 7.35 -8.05
C LEU A 70 -26.75 8.74 -8.65
N ARG A 71 -26.75 9.77 -7.78
CA ARG A 71 -26.18 11.05 -8.17
C ARG A 71 -24.88 10.67 -8.86
N PRO A 72 -24.57 11.19 -10.07
CA PRO A 72 -23.25 10.99 -10.61
C PRO A 72 -22.33 11.47 -9.50
N VAL A 73 -21.65 10.54 -8.82
CA VAL A 73 -20.56 10.90 -7.94
C VAL A 73 -19.63 11.61 -8.91
N GLU A 74 -19.48 12.93 -8.74
CA GLU A 74 -18.52 13.65 -9.56
C GLU A 74 -17.21 12.88 -9.43
N ASP A 75 -16.53 12.69 -10.55
CA ASP A 75 -15.30 11.94 -10.55
C ASP A 75 -14.36 12.62 -9.54
N ILE A 76 -13.99 11.90 -8.47
CA ILE A 76 -13.14 12.40 -7.39
C ILE A 76 -11.88 13.09 -7.93
N HIS A 77 -11.39 12.66 -9.11
CA HIS A 77 -10.25 13.28 -9.78
C HIS A 77 -10.56 14.67 -10.33
N GLN A 78 -11.75 14.89 -10.86
CA GLN A 78 -12.22 16.21 -11.30
C GLN A 78 -12.41 17.15 -10.11
N GLU A 79 -12.98 16.64 -9.01
CA GLU A 79 -13.12 17.41 -7.78
C GLU A 79 -11.74 17.85 -7.23
N MET A 80 -10.80 16.91 -7.11
CA MET A 80 -9.42 17.21 -6.67
C MET A 80 -8.71 18.22 -7.57
N ALA A 81 -8.92 18.15 -8.89
CA ALA A 81 -8.34 19.10 -9.83
C ALA A 81 -8.92 20.52 -9.71
N ARG A 82 -10.14 20.67 -9.19
CA ARG A 82 -10.82 21.97 -8.98
C ARG A 82 -10.55 22.61 -7.62
N LEU A 83 -9.88 21.90 -6.71
CA LEU A 83 -9.48 22.46 -5.41
C LEU A 83 -8.62 23.72 -5.59
N ARG A 84 -8.67 24.63 -4.60
CA ARG A 84 -7.87 25.88 -4.57
C ARG A 84 -6.37 25.63 -4.84
N ARG A 85 -5.85 24.52 -4.32
CA ARG A 85 -4.55 23.94 -4.72
C ARG A 85 -4.90 22.69 -5.54
N PRO A 86 -4.86 22.73 -6.89
CA PRO A 86 -5.23 21.59 -7.72
C PRO A 86 -4.41 20.35 -7.40
N ARG A 87 -5.09 19.20 -7.25
CA ARG A 87 -4.48 17.92 -6.87
C ARG A 87 -4.79 16.79 -7.85
N LYS A 88 -4.01 15.72 -7.77
CA LYS A 88 -4.27 14.41 -8.40
C LYS A 88 -3.87 13.27 -7.48
N HIS A 89 -4.51 12.12 -7.61
CA HIS A 89 -4.21 10.95 -6.79
C HIS A 89 -3.06 10.12 -7.38
N TYR A 90 -2.09 9.73 -6.54
CA TYR A 90 -0.86 9.09 -7.00
C TYR A 90 -1.10 7.75 -7.74
N GLN A 91 -2.04 6.92 -7.27
CA GLN A 91 -2.36 5.64 -7.94
C GLN A 91 -2.79 5.83 -9.40
N TRP A 92 -3.58 6.87 -9.70
CA TRP A 92 -4.00 7.17 -11.06
C TRP A 92 -2.87 7.80 -11.88
N TYR A 93 -2.04 8.65 -11.26
CA TYR A 93 -0.80 9.12 -11.89
C TYR A 93 0.13 7.95 -12.26
N TYR A 94 0.39 7.02 -11.36
CA TYR A 94 1.18 5.80 -11.60
C TYR A 94 0.56 4.88 -12.66
N SER A 95 -0.74 5.01 -12.91
CA SER A 95 -1.42 4.27 -13.96
C SER A 95 -1.23 4.89 -15.36
N THR A 96 -0.73 6.12 -15.45
CA THR A 96 -0.46 6.78 -16.75
C THR A 96 0.70 6.12 -17.51
N ARG A 97 0.81 6.41 -18.80
CA ARG A 97 1.91 5.92 -19.65
C ARG A 97 3.25 6.59 -19.31
N SER A 98 3.23 7.88 -18.95
CA SER A 98 4.46 8.65 -18.69
C SER A 98 5.13 8.30 -17.36
N ALA A 99 4.38 7.86 -16.36
CA ALA A 99 4.89 7.70 -15.00
C ALA A 99 6.18 6.87 -14.87
N ASN A 100 6.37 5.86 -15.73
CA ASN A 100 7.64 5.11 -15.76
C ASN A 100 8.81 6.02 -16.14
N ASP A 101 8.69 6.75 -17.25
CA ASP A 101 9.78 7.55 -17.79
C ASP A 101 10.02 8.77 -16.90
N ASP A 102 8.95 9.36 -16.34
CA ASP A 102 9.02 10.45 -15.36
C ASP A 102 9.86 10.06 -14.14
N MET A 103 9.74 8.81 -13.65
CA MET A 103 10.49 8.32 -12.48
C MET A 103 11.87 7.77 -12.85
N TRP A 104 11.98 7.07 -13.99
CA TRP A 104 13.20 6.38 -14.41
C TRP A 104 14.25 7.33 -14.98
N HIS A 105 13.81 8.37 -15.67
CA HIS A 105 14.64 9.38 -16.31
C HIS A 105 14.53 10.76 -15.64
N CYS A 106 14.17 10.77 -14.35
CA CYS A 106 14.07 11.99 -13.57
C CYS A 106 15.41 12.77 -13.52
N PRO A 107 15.41 14.11 -13.58
CA PRO A 107 16.64 14.92 -13.62
C PRO A 107 17.60 14.71 -12.44
N GLN A 108 17.07 14.39 -11.25
CA GLN A 108 17.87 14.11 -10.05
C GLN A 108 18.53 12.73 -10.07
N GLY A 109 18.16 11.86 -11.02
CA GLY A 109 18.60 10.46 -11.07
C GLY A 109 17.87 9.55 -10.07
N VAL A 110 17.77 8.27 -10.42
CA VAL A 110 17.00 7.26 -9.68
C VAL A 110 17.42 7.16 -8.21
N HIS A 111 18.72 7.30 -7.92
CA HIS A 111 19.21 7.19 -6.54
C HIS A 111 18.68 8.31 -5.64
N ALA A 112 18.83 9.57 -6.05
CA ALA A 112 18.32 10.70 -5.28
C ALA A 112 16.79 10.73 -5.23
N PHE A 113 16.13 10.34 -6.33
CA PHE A 113 14.68 10.14 -6.33
C PHE A 113 14.24 9.15 -5.25
N LEU A 114 14.86 7.96 -5.19
CA LEU A 114 14.52 6.97 -4.18
C LEU A 114 14.86 7.44 -2.77
N ARG A 115 16.00 8.12 -2.54
CA ARG A 115 16.32 8.69 -1.21
C ARG A 115 15.19 9.60 -0.70
N ALA A 116 14.75 10.53 -1.55
CA ALA A 116 13.66 11.43 -1.21
C ALA A 116 12.32 10.68 -1.05
N TYR A 117 12.02 9.71 -1.91
CA TYR A 117 10.80 8.90 -1.86
C TYR A 117 10.69 8.07 -0.57
N PHE A 118 11.79 7.41 -0.17
CA PHE A 118 11.85 6.65 1.07
C PHE A 118 11.70 7.57 2.28
N HIS A 119 12.46 8.69 2.33
CA HIS A 119 12.42 9.64 3.44
C HIS A 119 11.02 10.26 3.63
N HIS A 120 10.40 10.77 2.56
CA HIS A 120 9.10 11.43 2.62
C HIS A 120 7.98 10.51 3.17
N LYS A 121 8.14 9.18 3.08
CA LYS A 121 7.20 8.20 3.63
C LYS A 121 7.63 7.57 4.97
N SER A 122 8.81 7.91 5.48
CA SER A 122 9.35 7.37 6.74
C SER A 122 8.93 8.18 7.96
N ALA A 123 9.21 7.67 9.16
CA ALA A 123 9.07 8.43 10.41
C ALA A 123 10.05 9.61 10.51
N ASP A 124 11.16 9.59 9.76
CA ASP A 124 12.14 10.70 9.77
C ASP A 124 11.59 11.99 9.13
N TRP A 125 10.52 11.90 8.32
CA TRP A 125 9.83 13.07 7.81
C TRP A 125 8.73 13.51 8.78
N GLU A 126 9.02 14.54 9.57
CA GLU A 126 8.23 14.98 10.74
C GLU A 126 6.74 15.22 10.45
N ALA A 127 6.40 15.58 9.21
CA ALA A 127 5.03 15.87 8.78
C ALA A 127 4.18 14.59 8.55
N ASN A 128 4.74 13.39 8.68
CA ASN A 128 3.98 12.14 8.69
C ASN A 128 3.24 11.96 10.03
N GLN A 129 2.12 12.68 10.15
CA GLN A 129 1.19 12.66 11.28
C GLN A 129 -0.17 12.11 10.83
N PRO A 130 -0.32 10.79 10.69
CA PRO A 130 -1.49 10.20 10.04
C PRO A 130 -2.72 10.20 10.96
N PHE A 131 -3.89 10.40 10.36
CA PHE A 131 -5.18 10.40 11.06
C PHE A 131 -6.30 9.86 10.18
N ARG A 132 -7.43 9.52 10.81
CA ARG A 132 -8.63 9.06 10.11
C ARG A 132 -9.25 10.19 9.29
N LEU A 133 -9.40 9.93 8.00
CA LEU A 133 -10.13 10.82 7.08
C LEU A 133 -11.64 10.67 7.29
N ALA A 134 -12.40 11.76 7.14
CA ALA A 134 -13.84 11.72 7.35
C ALA A 134 -14.62 10.99 6.24
N GLY A 135 -14.00 10.83 5.06
CA GLY A 135 -14.62 10.14 3.93
C GLY A 135 -13.82 10.32 2.64
N TRP A 136 -14.33 9.72 1.56
CA TRP A 136 -13.72 9.79 0.23
C TRP A 136 -14.17 11.06 -0.50
N MET A 137 -13.73 12.22 -0.01
CA MET A 137 -14.07 13.56 -0.53
C MET A 137 -12.79 14.32 -0.87
N ALA A 138 -12.80 15.15 -1.91
CA ALA A 138 -11.58 15.78 -2.42
C ALA A 138 -10.84 16.60 -1.36
N GLU A 139 -11.56 17.38 -0.55
CA GLU A 139 -10.99 18.18 0.55
C GLU A 139 -10.40 17.33 1.67
N GLU A 140 -11.01 16.18 1.96
CA GLU A 140 -10.51 15.24 2.96
C GLU A 140 -9.25 14.55 2.46
N LEU A 141 -9.28 14.01 1.24
CA LEU A 141 -8.12 13.37 0.63
C LEU A 141 -6.94 14.33 0.54
N ALA A 142 -7.17 15.59 0.18
CA ALA A 142 -6.13 16.61 0.07
C ALA A 142 -5.39 16.93 1.38
N LYS A 143 -5.88 16.46 2.54
CA LYS A 143 -5.16 16.54 3.82
C LYS A 143 -3.99 15.55 3.90
N MET A 144 -3.99 14.49 3.10
CA MET A 144 -2.87 13.55 3.03
C MET A 144 -1.62 14.22 2.41
N PRO A 145 -0.42 13.70 2.74
CA PRO A 145 0.82 14.15 2.13
C PRO A 145 0.81 14.10 0.60
N THR A 146 1.69 14.89 0.01
CA THR A 146 1.74 15.05 -1.45
C THR A 146 2.16 13.77 -2.19
N TYR A 147 2.82 12.82 -1.52
CA TYR A 147 3.11 11.51 -2.10
C TYR A 147 1.87 10.60 -2.27
N TYR A 148 0.75 10.92 -1.62
CA TYR A 148 -0.55 10.27 -1.84
C TYR A 148 -1.44 11.10 -2.75
N ILE A 149 -1.65 12.38 -2.40
CA ILE A 149 -2.46 13.31 -3.17
C ILE A 149 -1.53 14.38 -3.70
N MET A 150 -1.02 14.21 -4.91
CA MET A 150 0.01 15.04 -5.52
C MET A 150 -0.55 16.40 -5.96
N ASP A 151 0.32 17.39 -6.11
CA ASP A 151 -0.03 18.59 -6.86
C ASP A 151 -0.27 18.22 -8.33
N LEU A 152 -1.32 18.79 -8.94
CA LEU A 152 -1.77 18.41 -10.28
C LEU A 152 -0.65 18.52 -11.33
N GLU A 153 0.16 19.57 -11.25
CA GLU A 153 1.23 19.90 -12.19
C GLU A 153 2.55 19.12 -11.97
N LYS A 154 2.69 18.40 -10.84
CA LYS A 154 3.93 17.70 -10.51
C LYS A 154 3.86 16.22 -10.87
N ASP A 155 4.94 15.67 -11.40
CA ASP A 155 5.16 14.22 -11.40
C ASP A 155 5.68 13.75 -10.02
N MET A 156 5.81 12.43 -9.82
CA MET A 156 6.24 11.90 -8.51
C MET A 156 7.67 12.27 -8.16
N ALA A 157 8.56 12.34 -9.15
CA ALA A 157 9.95 12.68 -8.92
C ALA A 157 10.07 14.14 -8.45
N ALA A 158 9.35 15.06 -9.08
CA ALA A 158 9.24 16.46 -8.68
C ALA A 158 8.50 16.65 -7.35
N THR A 159 7.52 15.78 -7.03
CA THR A 159 6.83 15.77 -5.73
C THR A 159 7.80 15.47 -4.60
N VAL A 160 8.56 14.38 -4.70
CA VAL A 160 9.44 13.97 -3.59
C VAL A 160 10.74 14.75 -3.54
N ALA A 161 11.24 15.29 -4.67
CA ALA A 161 12.48 16.08 -4.68
C ALA A 161 12.44 17.29 -3.73
N ALA A 162 11.25 17.87 -3.49
CA ALA A 162 11.07 18.96 -2.53
C ALA A 162 11.32 18.54 -1.07
N GLU A 163 11.25 17.24 -0.79
CA GLU A 163 11.39 16.63 0.53
C GLU A 163 12.67 15.79 0.62
N MET A 164 13.70 16.15 -0.15
CA MET A 164 15.01 15.50 -0.05
C MET A 164 15.61 15.76 1.34
N PRO A 165 16.02 14.72 2.10
CA PRO A 165 16.67 14.92 3.39
C PRO A 165 18.00 15.67 3.25
N THR A 166 18.41 16.38 4.30
CA THR A 166 19.71 17.07 4.33
C THR A 166 20.87 16.05 4.31
N PRO A 167 22.09 16.47 3.91
CA PRO A 167 23.26 15.60 3.97
C PRO A 167 23.49 14.98 5.36
N GLU A 168 23.22 15.72 6.44
CA GLU A 168 23.35 15.25 7.82
C GLU A 168 22.31 14.17 8.14
N GLN A 169 21.05 14.36 7.71
CA GLN A 169 19.99 13.35 7.86
C GLN A 169 20.30 12.08 7.06
N ILE A 170 20.87 12.21 5.85
CA ILE A 170 21.30 11.05 5.06
C ILE A 170 22.43 10.31 5.78
N ALA A 171 23.42 11.04 6.30
CA ALA A 171 24.57 10.46 6.98
C ALA A 171 24.20 9.77 8.31
N SER A 172 23.13 10.22 8.97
CA SER A 172 22.65 9.63 10.24
C SER A 172 21.58 8.55 10.06
N CYS A 173 21.04 8.35 8.86
CA CYS A 173 20.01 7.35 8.58
C CYS A 173 20.56 5.92 8.72
N GLN A 174 20.12 5.20 9.77
CA GLN A 174 20.58 3.84 10.07
C GLN A 174 19.72 2.74 9.44
N TRP A 175 18.44 3.02 9.15
CA TRP A 175 17.48 2.03 8.65
C TRP A 175 17.50 1.89 7.11
N LEU A 176 18.13 2.84 6.41
CA LEU A 176 18.36 2.80 4.97
C LEU A 176 19.65 3.54 4.65
N THR A 177 20.76 2.84 4.79
CA THR A 177 22.09 3.37 4.48
C THR A 177 22.25 3.65 2.98
N GLU A 178 23.27 4.43 2.60
CA GLU A 178 23.58 4.70 1.20
C GLU A 178 23.92 3.42 0.40
N ASP A 179 24.54 2.44 1.04
CA ASP A 179 24.87 1.16 0.39
C ASP A 179 23.63 0.30 0.16
N GLU A 180 22.69 0.26 1.11
CA GLU A 180 21.40 -0.42 0.93
C GLU A 180 20.55 0.26 -0.13
N LEU A 181 20.45 1.60 -0.11
CA LEU A 181 19.75 2.36 -1.15
C LEU A 181 20.38 2.14 -2.54
N ARG A 182 21.70 1.91 -2.60
CA ARG A 182 22.39 1.60 -3.85
C ARG A 182 21.89 0.30 -4.48
N ILE A 183 21.46 -0.67 -3.69
CA ILE A 183 20.85 -1.92 -4.20
C ILE A 183 19.56 -1.57 -4.95
N TYR A 184 18.63 -0.86 -4.30
CA TYR A 184 17.36 -0.46 -4.92
C TYR A 184 17.56 0.38 -6.18
N SER A 185 18.39 1.42 -6.08
CA SER A 185 18.62 2.33 -7.20
C SER A 185 19.30 1.66 -8.40
N ARG A 186 20.21 0.70 -8.18
CA ARG A 186 20.79 -0.10 -9.27
C ARG A 186 19.73 -0.97 -9.95
N GLU A 187 18.89 -1.65 -9.17
CA GLU A 187 17.84 -2.50 -9.74
C GLU A 187 16.80 -1.68 -10.52
N TYR A 188 16.30 -0.59 -9.96
CA TYR A 188 15.35 0.28 -10.68
C TYR A 188 15.98 1.02 -11.86
N THR A 189 17.28 1.31 -11.82
CA THR A 189 17.99 1.81 -13.02
C THR A 189 18.01 0.74 -14.12
N ARG A 190 18.21 -0.53 -13.76
CA ARG A 190 18.27 -1.66 -14.71
C ARG A 190 16.91 -2.05 -15.28
N THR A 191 15.86 -2.04 -14.45
CA THR A 191 14.53 -2.57 -14.84
C THR A 191 13.49 -1.52 -15.17
N GLY A 192 13.73 -0.26 -14.79
CA GLY A 192 12.69 0.76 -14.71
C GLY A 192 11.62 0.42 -13.66
N PHE A 193 10.58 1.24 -13.61
CA PHE A 193 9.46 1.11 -12.66
C PHE A 193 8.24 0.42 -13.28
N GLN A 194 8.22 0.23 -14.60
CA GLN A 194 7.03 -0.16 -15.33
C GLN A 194 6.39 -1.44 -14.80
N GLY A 195 7.18 -2.45 -14.42
CA GLY A 195 6.66 -3.71 -13.85
C GLY A 195 5.81 -3.49 -12.59
N GLY A 196 6.31 -2.71 -11.64
CA GLY A 196 5.56 -2.34 -10.43
C GLY A 196 4.37 -1.43 -10.73
N LEU A 197 4.52 -0.48 -11.66
CA LEU A 197 3.45 0.44 -12.05
C LEU A 197 2.23 -0.28 -12.69
N GLN A 198 2.43 -1.46 -13.28
CA GLN A 198 1.31 -2.25 -13.80
C GLN A 198 0.32 -2.69 -12.72
N TRP A 199 0.75 -2.81 -11.46
CA TRP A 199 -0.13 -3.21 -10.36
C TRP A 199 -1.16 -2.12 -10.07
N TYR A 200 -0.75 -0.84 -10.16
CA TYR A 200 -1.68 0.28 -10.08
C TYR A 200 -2.65 0.29 -11.26
N ARG A 201 -2.18 0.06 -12.51
CA ARG A 201 -3.08 -0.04 -13.68
C ARG A 201 -4.13 -1.14 -13.50
N CYS A 202 -3.73 -2.30 -12.98
CA CYS A 202 -4.69 -3.36 -12.69
C CYS A 202 -5.73 -2.93 -11.64
N ARG A 203 -5.34 -2.18 -10.61
CA ARG A 203 -6.24 -1.70 -9.55
C ARG A 203 -7.19 -0.59 -10.02
N THR A 204 -6.70 0.36 -10.81
CA THR A 204 -7.45 1.58 -11.16
C THR A 204 -8.34 1.43 -12.40
N THR A 205 -8.09 0.43 -13.25
CA THR A 205 -8.87 0.24 -14.49
C THR A 205 -10.28 -0.33 -14.25
N GLY A 206 -10.56 -0.93 -13.09
CA GLY A 206 -11.83 -1.61 -12.79
C GLY A 206 -12.08 -2.90 -13.57
N ARG A 207 -11.25 -3.21 -14.59
CA ARG A 207 -11.43 -4.37 -15.48
C ARG A 207 -11.50 -5.71 -14.75
N PHE A 208 -10.79 -5.83 -13.63
CA PHE A 208 -10.67 -7.08 -12.88
C PHE A 208 -11.61 -7.15 -11.66
N SER A 209 -12.41 -6.11 -11.40
CA SER A 209 -13.29 -6.07 -10.22
C SER A 209 -14.31 -7.19 -10.23
N GLY A 210 -14.95 -7.45 -11.38
CA GLY A 210 -15.94 -8.53 -11.53
C GLY A 210 -15.38 -9.93 -11.25
N GLU A 211 -14.08 -10.17 -11.50
CA GLU A 211 -13.45 -11.44 -11.14
C GLU A 211 -13.25 -11.59 -9.63
N LEU A 212 -13.14 -10.48 -8.89
CA LEU A 212 -12.96 -10.47 -7.44
C LEU A 212 -14.30 -10.43 -6.69
N GLU A 213 -15.34 -9.90 -7.31
CA GLU A 213 -16.73 -9.87 -6.81
C GLU A 213 -17.31 -11.27 -6.56
N VAL A 214 -16.79 -12.32 -7.20
CA VAL A 214 -17.17 -13.71 -6.90
C VAL A 214 -16.81 -14.14 -5.46
N PHE A 215 -15.96 -13.36 -4.79
CA PHE A 215 -15.62 -13.54 -3.38
C PHE A 215 -16.39 -12.59 -2.46
N SER A 216 -17.37 -11.83 -2.96
CA SER A 216 -18.23 -10.96 -2.14
C SER A 216 -18.80 -11.72 -0.94
N GLY A 217 -18.69 -11.12 0.24
CA GLY A 217 -19.12 -11.73 1.51
C GLY A 217 -18.18 -12.79 2.10
N ARG A 218 -17.06 -13.14 1.42
CA ARG A 218 -16.01 -13.98 2.01
C ARG A 218 -15.16 -13.20 3.01
N THR A 219 -14.71 -13.91 4.03
CA THR A 219 -13.80 -13.41 5.06
C THR A 219 -12.47 -14.17 5.03
N ILE A 220 -11.45 -13.59 5.66
CA ILE A 220 -10.19 -14.27 5.98
C ILE A 220 -10.37 -14.96 7.33
N ASP A 221 -10.40 -16.29 7.31
CA ASP A 221 -10.73 -17.11 8.47
C ASP A 221 -9.54 -17.78 9.15
N VAL A 222 -8.32 -17.35 8.80
CA VAL A 222 -7.08 -17.76 9.46
C VAL A 222 -6.63 -16.72 10.47
N PRO A 223 -5.85 -17.09 11.51
CA PRO A 223 -5.23 -16.12 12.41
C PRO A 223 -4.51 -15.03 11.62
N SER A 224 -4.82 -13.78 11.95
CA SER A 224 -4.44 -12.62 11.16
C SER A 224 -3.85 -11.52 12.05
N MET A 225 -2.75 -10.90 11.63
CA MET A 225 -2.10 -9.80 12.35
C MET A 225 -1.82 -8.64 11.39
N PHE A 226 -1.98 -7.41 11.88
CA PHE A 226 -1.60 -6.19 11.18
C PHE A 226 -0.46 -5.47 11.90
N ILE A 227 0.54 -4.99 11.16
CA ILE A 227 1.64 -4.17 11.69
C ILE A 227 1.83 -2.93 10.81
N ALA A 228 1.90 -1.75 11.38
CA ALA A 228 2.28 -0.55 10.64
C ALA A 228 3.14 0.37 11.50
N GLY A 229 3.84 1.31 10.87
CA GLY A 229 4.43 2.41 11.59
C GLY A 229 3.37 3.37 12.13
N ARG A 230 3.59 3.95 13.32
CA ARG A 230 2.69 4.97 13.89
C ARG A 230 2.58 6.19 12.96
N SER A 231 3.65 6.51 12.23
CA SER A 231 3.72 7.60 11.27
C SER A 231 3.29 7.19 9.85
N ASP A 232 2.80 5.96 9.64
CA ASP A 232 2.41 5.49 8.31
C ASP A 232 0.98 5.90 7.92
N TRP A 233 0.87 6.75 6.90
CA TRP A 233 -0.39 7.08 6.27
C TRP A 233 -1.05 5.91 5.53
N GLY A 234 -0.31 4.84 5.21
CA GLY A 234 -0.83 3.62 4.60
C GLY A 234 -2.04 3.02 5.34
N THR A 235 -2.04 3.13 6.68
CA THR A 235 -3.13 2.68 7.55
C THR A 235 -4.45 3.42 7.28
N TYR A 236 -4.40 4.72 6.98
CA TYR A 236 -5.58 5.58 6.86
C TYR A 236 -5.79 6.18 5.46
N GLN A 237 -4.99 5.80 4.47
CA GLN A 237 -5.09 6.34 3.10
C GLN A 237 -6.45 6.06 2.45
N MET A 238 -7.11 4.98 2.87
CA MET A 238 -8.47 4.62 2.46
C MET A 238 -9.39 4.68 3.69
N PRO A 239 -10.34 5.63 3.74
CA PRO A 239 -11.22 5.83 4.89
C PRO A 239 -11.97 4.54 5.27
N GLY A 240 -11.87 4.16 6.54
CA GLY A 240 -12.57 3.01 7.13
C GLY A 240 -11.97 1.64 6.83
N ASN A 241 -10.92 1.53 6.01
CA ASN A 241 -10.35 0.21 5.67
C ASN A 241 -9.72 -0.48 6.87
N PHE A 242 -9.05 0.29 7.74
CA PHE A 242 -8.41 -0.26 8.94
C PHE A 242 -9.44 -0.85 9.91
N GLU A 243 -10.57 -0.18 10.11
CA GLU A 243 -11.69 -0.64 10.93
C GLU A 243 -12.36 -1.87 10.30
N ARG A 244 -12.76 -1.79 9.02
CA ARG A 244 -13.41 -2.91 8.31
C ARG A 244 -12.56 -4.18 8.31
N MET A 245 -11.24 -4.05 8.20
CA MET A 245 -10.33 -5.19 8.27
C MET A 245 -10.46 -5.94 9.60
N GLN A 246 -10.53 -5.20 10.70
CA GLN A 246 -10.61 -5.74 12.06
C GLN A 246 -12.00 -6.27 12.39
N GLU A 247 -13.04 -5.57 11.95
CA GLU A 247 -14.43 -5.83 12.35
C GLU A 247 -15.13 -6.84 11.44
N HIS A 248 -14.72 -6.95 10.18
CA HIS A 248 -15.47 -7.69 9.15
C HIS A 248 -14.60 -8.57 8.27
N ALA A 249 -13.46 -8.07 7.77
CA ALA A 249 -12.69 -8.81 6.76
C ALA A 249 -11.91 -10.00 7.34
N CYS A 250 -11.43 -9.89 8.58
CA CYS A 250 -10.68 -10.96 9.26
C CYS A 250 -11.48 -11.48 10.47
N THR A 251 -11.94 -12.73 10.44
CA THR A 251 -12.71 -13.29 11.57
C THR A 251 -11.84 -13.68 12.76
N GLN A 252 -10.52 -13.81 12.56
CA GLN A 252 -9.53 -14.14 13.58
C GLN A 252 -8.39 -13.10 13.61
N MET A 253 -8.73 -11.83 13.74
CA MET A 253 -7.73 -10.77 13.95
C MET A 253 -7.14 -10.86 15.35
N VAL A 254 -5.88 -11.31 15.46
CA VAL A 254 -5.20 -11.54 16.75
C VAL A 254 -4.46 -10.30 17.27
N GLY A 255 -4.19 -9.31 16.42
CA GLY A 255 -3.49 -8.10 16.84
C GLY A 255 -3.31 -7.07 15.73
N CYS A 256 -3.42 -5.80 16.09
CA CYS A 256 -3.04 -4.66 15.27
C CYS A 256 -1.99 -3.83 16.03
N HIS A 257 -0.80 -3.71 15.45
CA HIS A 257 0.36 -3.11 16.10
C HIS A 257 0.82 -1.88 15.32
N LEU A 258 0.75 -0.70 15.95
CA LEU A 258 1.29 0.55 15.40
C LEU A 258 2.60 0.87 16.13
N ILE A 259 3.73 0.72 15.44
CA ILE A 259 5.08 0.78 16.00
C ILE A 259 5.56 2.24 16.03
N GLU A 260 5.97 2.72 17.21
CA GLU A 260 6.57 4.05 17.37
C GLU A 260 7.90 4.16 16.62
N GLY A 261 8.22 5.33 16.09
CA GLY A 261 9.46 5.56 15.36
C GLY A 261 9.54 4.84 14.00
N ALA A 262 8.40 4.41 13.45
CA ALA A 262 8.29 3.87 12.09
C ALA A 262 7.21 4.60 11.28
N GLY A 263 7.50 4.84 10.01
CA GLY A 263 6.57 5.23 8.97
C GLY A 263 6.21 4.04 8.08
N HIS A 264 6.17 4.29 6.78
CA HIS A 264 5.71 3.33 5.77
C HIS A 264 6.59 2.08 5.68
N TRP A 265 7.89 2.18 5.96
CA TRP A 265 8.84 1.09 5.76
C TRP A 265 9.10 0.34 7.07
N VAL A 266 8.04 0.01 7.81
CA VAL A 266 8.09 -0.48 9.20
C VAL A 266 9.10 -1.60 9.45
N GLN A 267 9.23 -2.55 8.52
CA GLN A 267 10.18 -3.67 8.61
C GLN A 267 11.65 -3.30 8.38
N GLN A 268 11.92 -2.13 7.80
CA GLN A 268 13.25 -1.54 7.66
C GLN A 268 13.52 -0.53 8.77
N GLU A 269 12.53 0.31 9.11
CA GLU A 269 12.65 1.37 10.13
C GLU A 269 12.73 0.83 11.55
N GLN A 270 11.99 -0.23 11.88
CA GLN A 270 11.97 -0.86 13.22
C GLN A 270 12.01 -2.39 13.10
N PRO A 271 13.12 -2.95 12.57
CA PRO A 271 13.20 -4.37 12.20
C PRO A 271 13.09 -5.30 13.42
N GLU A 272 13.68 -4.94 14.57
CA GLU A 272 13.64 -5.75 15.79
C GLU A 272 12.20 -5.91 16.31
N ALA A 273 11.45 -4.81 16.36
CA ALA A 273 10.06 -4.81 16.81
C ALA A 273 9.17 -5.64 15.89
N VAL A 274 9.35 -5.52 14.56
CA VAL A 274 8.65 -6.34 13.57
C VAL A 274 9.00 -7.82 13.73
N ASN A 275 10.28 -8.15 13.88
CA ASN A 275 10.74 -9.53 14.06
C ASN A 275 10.15 -10.16 15.32
N GLU A 276 10.12 -9.45 16.45
CA GLU A 276 9.52 -9.95 17.69
C GLU A 276 8.03 -10.27 17.51
N LEU A 277 7.28 -9.39 16.86
CA LEU A 277 5.85 -9.60 16.57
C LEU A 277 5.64 -10.81 15.66
N LEU A 278 6.37 -10.89 14.55
CA LEU A 278 6.25 -12.00 13.59
C LEU A 278 6.63 -13.35 14.21
N LEU A 279 7.72 -13.40 14.98
CA LEU A 279 8.15 -14.65 15.62
C LEU A 279 7.12 -15.14 16.62
N ARG A 280 6.61 -14.26 17.50
CA ARG A 280 5.54 -14.62 18.45
C ARG A 280 4.29 -15.11 17.72
N PHE A 281 3.87 -14.40 16.67
CA PHE A 281 2.70 -14.77 15.89
C PHE A 281 2.84 -16.12 15.19
N ILE A 282 4.01 -16.42 14.63
CA ILE A 282 4.25 -17.69 13.93
C ILE A 282 4.31 -18.86 14.93
N GLN A 283 4.88 -18.65 16.11
CA GLN A 283 5.08 -19.69 17.14
C GLN A 283 3.83 -20.01 17.98
N ALA A 284 2.88 -19.09 18.12
CA ALA A 284 1.62 -19.28 18.85
C ALA A 284 0.71 -20.34 18.20
#